data_AF-A0A7S4NUI0-F1
#
_entry.id   AF-A0A7S4NUI0-F1
#
_cell.length_a   1.000
_cell.length_b   1.000
_cell.length_c   1.000
_cell.angle_alpha   90.00
_cell.angle_beta   90.00
_cell.angle_gamma   90.00
#
_symmetry.space_group_name_H-M   'P 1'
#
loop_
_entity.id
_entity.type
_entity.pdbx_description
1 polymer ?
#
loop_
_entity_poly.entity_id
_entity_poly.type
_entity_poly.pdbx_seq_one_letter_code
_entity_poly.pdbx_strand_id
1 'polypeptide(L)'
;MKLLRILTPLLAVLSAPGASCFLSSSLVTLNSNLPSKLCSRASAAQSLTMRSAKESKEKLLDVILKGDEQSPSYLQDITSAIQELSASKCKFDSQTADGEWQLVFQQDSSDSPALQKFTRATEDSGKTFANFDVKEGVFYNKASVLSGVADLQATVKFDTVPGKEERISCDITDARVTIANFLTIPLPLRVKGGWLDFLYLDKDLRVTRGNRGGIFVHVRPIIPAMAIVFLQQLLADSSRLT
;
A
#
# COMPACT_ATOMS: atom_id res chain seq x y z
N MET A 1 6.02 27.83 14.03
CA MET A 1 5.18 26.60 14.09
C MET A 1 4.71 26.04 12.73
N LYS A 2 5.01 26.65 11.57
CA LYS A 2 4.61 26.11 10.24
C LYS A 2 5.60 25.10 9.63
N LEU A 3 6.85 25.06 10.07
CA LEU A 3 7.87 24.12 9.55
C LEU A 3 7.60 22.65 9.91
N LEU A 4 6.91 22.40 11.04
CA LEU A 4 6.65 21.04 11.55
C LEU A 4 5.61 20.26 10.73
N ARG A 5 4.79 20.97 9.92
CA ARG A 5 3.81 20.35 9.00
C ARG A 5 4.41 19.95 7.66
N ILE A 6 5.55 20.51 7.27
CA ILE A 6 6.23 20.22 5.99
C ILE A 6 7.01 18.89 6.08
N LEU A 7 7.38 18.46 7.29
CA LEU A 7 8.11 17.23 7.56
C LEU A 7 7.24 15.99 7.82
N THR A 8 5.91 16.14 7.86
CA THR A 8 4.99 15.03 8.12
C THR A 8 4.98 13.97 7.00
N PRO A 9 4.99 14.33 5.69
CA PRO A 9 5.17 13.33 4.64
C PRO A 9 6.57 12.70 4.66
N LEU A 10 7.58 13.41 5.16
CA LEU A 10 8.93 12.85 5.33
C LEU A 10 8.91 11.65 6.29
N LEU A 11 8.15 11.70 7.40
CA LEU A 11 8.04 10.56 8.32
C LEU A 11 7.24 9.38 7.74
N ALA A 12 6.19 9.65 6.96
CA ALA A 12 5.36 8.63 6.30
C ALA A 12 6.14 7.83 5.24
N VAL A 13 7.06 8.50 4.53
CA VAL A 13 7.95 7.88 3.54
C VAL A 13 9.11 7.11 4.20
N LEU A 14 9.39 7.32 5.48
CA LEU A 14 10.63 6.91 6.15
C LEU A 14 10.55 5.77 7.15
N SER A 15 9.41 5.09 7.27
CA SER A 15 9.34 3.92 8.16
C SER A 15 9.99 2.69 7.53
N ALA A 16 11.33 2.56 7.62
CA ALA A 16 11.99 1.30 8.06
C ALA A 16 13.54 1.31 8.11
N PRO A 17 14.16 1.00 9.29
CA PRO A 17 15.32 0.08 9.46
C PRO A 17 15.01 -1.11 10.40
N GLY A 18 15.67 -2.27 10.30
CA GLY A 18 16.90 -2.67 11.01
C GLY A 18 16.78 -4.06 11.68
N ALA A 19 17.61 -5.03 11.26
CA ALA A 19 17.69 -6.49 11.49
C ALA A 19 17.76 -7.08 12.94
N SER A 20 17.40 -8.38 13.10
CA SER A 20 18.32 -9.48 13.53
C SER A 20 17.70 -10.92 13.54
N CYS A 21 18.57 -11.92 13.30
CA CYS A 21 18.59 -13.33 13.79
C CYS A 21 17.96 -14.54 13.03
N PHE A 22 18.89 -15.37 12.50
CA PHE A 22 19.13 -16.84 12.64
C PHE A 22 18.18 -17.96 12.14
N LEU A 23 18.73 -18.68 11.13
CA LEU A 23 18.78 -20.13 10.82
C LEU A 23 17.99 -21.14 11.68
N SER A 24 17.20 -22.02 11.04
CA SER A 24 17.57 -23.43 10.79
C SER A 24 16.38 -24.25 10.24
N SER A 25 16.68 -25.13 9.29
CA SER A 25 15.77 -25.93 8.47
C SER A 25 15.34 -27.24 9.15
N SER A 26 14.16 -27.76 8.78
CA SER A 26 13.92 -29.21 8.65
C SER A 26 12.80 -29.48 7.64
N LEU A 27 13.14 -30.26 6.62
CA LEU A 27 12.27 -30.80 5.56
C LEU A 27 11.30 -31.84 6.13
N VAL A 28 10.05 -31.80 5.66
CA VAL A 28 9.13 -32.94 5.74
C VAL A 28 8.53 -33.19 4.36
N THR A 29 8.82 -34.36 3.81
CA THR A 29 8.30 -34.89 2.56
C THR A 29 7.12 -35.80 2.86
N LEU A 30 5.93 -35.55 2.34
CA LEU A 30 4.81 -36.51 2.27
C LEU A 30 4.01 -36.24 0.99
N ASN A 31 4.24 -37.01 -0.07
CA ASN A 31 3.58 -38.27 -0.44
C ASN A 31 2.15 -38.06 -0.95
N SER A 32 2.00 -38.16 -2.28
CA SER A 32 0.79 -37.92 -3.05
C SER A 32 -0.05 -39.18 -3.18
N ASN A 33 -1.23 -39.22 -2.55
CA ASN A 33 -2.35 -40.07 -2.96
C ASN A 33 -3.64 -39.56 -2.29
N LEU A 34 -4.46 -38.78 -3.01
CA LEU A 34 -5.83 -38.48 -2.58
C LEU A 34 -6.85 -38.61 -3.73
N PRO A 35 -8.08 -39.07 -3.44
CA PRO A 35 -9.07 -39.48 -4.44
C PRO A 35 -9.88 -38.32 -5.04
N SER A 36 -10.42 -38.58 -6.24
CA SER A 36 -11.08 -37.68 -7.20
C SER A 36 -12.36 -36.94 -6.76
N LYS A 37 -12.82 -37.05 -5.50
CA LYS A 37 -14.01 -36.33 -4.98
C LYS A 37 -13.71 -34.96 -4.36
N LEU A 38 -12.43 -34.58 -4.21
CA LEU A 38 -12.05 -33.25 -3.70
C LEU A 38 -12.12 -32.13 -4.74
N CYS A 39 -12.20 -32.45 -6.04
CA CYS A 39 -12.07 -31.47 -7.11
C CYS A 39 -13.27 -30.50 -7.18
N SER A 40 -14.50 -30.94 -6.84
CA SER A 40 -15.68 -30.08 -6.87
C SER A 40 -15.78 -29.15 -5.67
N ARG A 41 -15.36 -29.60 -4.47
CA ARG A 41 -15.31 -28.77 -3.26
C ARG A 41 -14.17 -27.75 -3.30
N ALA A 42 -13.02 -28.11 -3.85
CA ALA A 42 -11.90 -27.18 -4.01
C ALA A 42 -12.26 -26.02 -4.95
N SER A 43 -12.96 -26.30 -6.06
CA SER A 43 -13.43 -25.28 -7.01
C SER A 43 -14.50 -24.37 -6.41
N ALA A 44 -15.48 -24.92 -5.68
CA ALA A 44 -16.50 -24.13 -5.01
C ALA A 44 -15.92 -23.27 -3.85
N ALA A 45 -14.99 -23.83 -3.07
CA ALA A 45 -14.29 -23.10 -2.02
C ALA A 45 -13.44 -21.96 -2.58
N GLN A 46 -12.68 -22.20 -3.66
CA GLN A 46 -11.94 -21.16 -4.36
C GLN A 46 -12.86 -20.06 -4.92
N SER A 47 -14.01 -20.43 -5.49
CA SER A 47 -14.99 -19.45 -5.98
C SER A 47 -15.61 -18.61 -4.86
N LEU A 48 -15.84 -19.19 -3.68
CA LEU A 48 -16.38 -18.47 -2.52
C LEU A 48 -15.33 -17.52 -1.92
N THR A 49 -14.07 -17.97 -1.83
CA THR A 49 -12.95 -17.13 -1.38
C THR A 49 -12.71 -15.95 -2.32
N MET A 50 -12.80 -16.15 -3.64
CA MET A 50 -12.68 -15.06 -4.62
C MET A 50 -13.83 -14.04 -4.55
N ARG A 51 -15.07 -14.51 -4.33
CA ARG A 51 -16.22 -13.61 -4.14
C ARG A 51 -16.08 -12.78 -2.86
N SER A 52 -15.71 -13.42 -1.75
CA SER A 52 -15.47 -12.73 -0.48
C SER A 52 -14.34 -11.71 -0.59
N ALA A 53 -13.22 -12.02 -1.23
CA ALA A 53 -12.12 -11.07 -1.44
C ALA A 53 -12.55 -9.87 -2.29
N LYS A 54 -13.37 -10.10 -3.33
CA LYS A 54 -13.92 -9.03 -4.17
C LYS A 54 -14.82 -8.10 -3.34
N GLU A 55 -15.73 -8.66 -2.55
CA GLU A 55 -16.64 -7.88 -1.69
C GLU A 55 -15.87 -7.07 -0.62
N SER A 56 -14.89 -7.67 0.06
CA SER A 56 -14.06 -6.96 1.04
C SER A 56 -13.22 -5.85 0.40
N LYS A 57 -12.76 -6.04 -0.84
CA LYS A 57 -12.07 -5.00 -1.61
C LYS A 57 -13.00 -3.84 -1.98
N GLU A 58 -14.19 -4.14 -2.49
CA GLU A 58 -15.18 -3.11 -2.82
C GLU A 58 -15.57 -2.31 -1.57
N LYS A 59 -15.80 -3.00 -0.45
CA LYS A 59 -16.06 -2.38 0.86
C LYS A 59 -14.90 -1.50 1.31
N LEU A 60 -13.65 -1.96 1.23
CA LEU A 60 -12.47 -1.18 1.61
C LEU A 60 -12.39 0.13 0.80
N LEU A 61 -12.53 0.03 -0.52
CA LEU A 61 -12.45 1.19 -1.40
C LEU A 61 -13.62 2.16 -1.20
N ASP A 62 -14.83 1.64 -0.99
CA ASP A 62 -16.01 2.47 -0.72
C ASP A 62 -15.83 3.29 0.56
N VAL A 63 -15.36 2.67 1.64
CA VAL A 63 -15.09 3.38 2.91
C VAL A 63 -13.96 4.39 2.74
N ILE A 64 -12.84 4.04 2.08
CA ILE A 64 -11.73 4.99 1.85
C ILE A 64 -12.19 6.21 1.03
N LEU A 65 -13.02 6.00 0.00
CA LEU A 65 -13.39 7.03 -0.97
C LEU A 65 -14.64 7.82 -0.58
N LYS A 66 -15.56 7.26 0.21
CA LYS A 66 -16.85 7.89 0.52
C LYS A 66 -17.14 7.98 2.01
N GLY A 67 -16.41 7.25 2.84
CA GLY A 67 -16.59 7.27 4.28
C GLY A 67 -16.30 8.64 4.88
N ASP A 68 -17.04 8.96 5.94
CA ASP A 68 -16.79 10.13 6.78
C ASP A 68 -15.65 9.81 7.76
N GLU A 69 -14.50 10.47 7.59
CA GLU A 69 -13.32 10.30 8.45
C GLU A 69 -13.58 10.67 9.92
N GLN A 70 -14.61 11.50 10.19
CA GLN A 70 -15.00 11.85 11.55
C GLN A 70 -15.92 10.79 12.20
N SER A 71 -16.42 9.83 11.42
CA SER A 71 -17.22 8.74 11.95
C SER A 71 -16.39 7.85 12.87
N PRO A 72 -16.88 7.52 14.08
CA PRO A 72 -16.24 6.55 14.96
C PRO A 72 -16.05 5.16 14.33
N SER A 73 -16.87 4.80 13.33
CA SER A 73 -16.77 3.51 12.64
C SER A 73 -15.73 3.49 11.52
N TYR A 74 -15.26 4.65 11.04
CA TYR A 74 -14.44 4.75 9.82
C TYR A 74 -13.21 3.84 9.85
N LEU A 75 -12.39 3.98 10.90
CA LEU A 75 -11.18 3.15 11.05
C LEU A 75 -11.52 1.68 11.35
N GLN A 76 -12.62 1.42 12.03
CA GLN A 76 -13.08 0.06 12.32
C GLN A 76 -13.48 -0.66 11.03
N ASP A 77 -14.22 0.02 10.15
CA ASP A 77 -14.71 -0.51 8.88
C ASP A 77 -13.54 -0.82 7.94
N ILE A 78 -12.54 0.07 7.88
CA ILE A 78 -11.30 -0.15 7.11
C ILE A 78 -10.49 -1.31 7.68
N THR A 79 -10.29 -1.33 9.00
CA THR A 79 -9.52 -2.40 9.66
C THR A 79 -10.18 -3.76 9.44
N SER A 80 -11.52 -3.85 9.54
CA SER A 80 -12.27 -5.07 9.26
C SER A 80 -12.08 -5.53 7.82
N ALA A 81 -12.22 -4.62 6.85
CA ALA A 81 -12.07 -4.96 5.44
C ALA A 81 -10.63 -5.41 5.09
N ILE A 82 -9.61 -4.77 5.66
CA ILE A 82 -8.21 -5.19 5.51
C ILE A 82 -7.96 -6.56 6.15
N GLN A 83 -8.54 -6.82 7.32
CA GLN A 83 -8.42 -8.10 7.99
C GLN A 83 -9.03 -9.22 7.13
N GLU A 84 -10.22 -9.02 6.57
CA GLU A 84 -10.88 -9.95 5.66
C GLU A 84 -10.01 -10.20 4.40
N LEU A 85 -9.48 -9.15 3.78
CA LEU A 85 -8.58 -9.29 2.62
C LEU A 85 -7.30 -10.06 2.95
N SER A 86 -6.71 -9.81 4.12
CA SER A 86 -5.47 -10.46 4.56
C SER A 86 -5.63 -11.96 4.83
N ALA A 87 -6.86 -12.43 5.07
CA ALA A 87 -7.16 -13.84 5.27
C ALA A 87 -6.85 -14.70 4.03
N SER A 88 -6.77 -14.08 2.85
CA SER A 88 -6.38 -14.74 1.60
C SER A 88 -4.92 -15.22 1.57
N LYS A 89 -4.06 -14.75 2.50
CA LYS A 89 -2.62 -15.02 2.57
C LYS A 89 -1.93 -14.78 1.22
N CYS A 90 -1.67 -13.50 0.96
CA CYS A 90 -1.00 -13.06 -0.25
C CYS A 90 0.51 -13.37 -0.21
N LYS A 91 1.08 -13.69 -1.36
CA LYS A 91 2.54 -13.75 -1.58
C LYS A 91 2.96 -12.54 -2.38
N PHE A 92 4.20 -12.10 -2.23
CA PHE A 92 4.79 -11.13 -3.14
C PHE A 92 4.84 -11.72 -4.56
N ASP A 93 4.13 -11.07 -5.48
CA ASP A 93 4.17 -11.38 -6.91
C ASP A 93 4.81 -10.21 -7.65
N SER A 94 6.00 -10.43 -8.21
CA SER A 94 6.78 -9.36 -8.82
C SER A 94 6.09 -8.77 -10.04
N GLN A 95 5.45 -9.61 -10.87
CA GLN A 95 4.73 -9.15 -12.05
C GLN A 95 3.56 -8.23 -11.69
N THR A 96 2.77 -8.58 -10.68
CA THR A 96 1.64 -7.78 -10.23
C THR A 96 2.10 -6.54 -9.48
N ALA A 97 3.19 -6.61 -8.72
CA ALA A 97 3.72 -5.49 -7.95
C ALA A 97 4.37 -4.40 -8.82
N ASP A 98 4.95 -4.75 -9.98
CA ASP A 98 5.69 -3.85 -10.85
C ASP A 98 4.86 -2.64 -11.35
N GLY A 99 5.51 -1.49 -11.53
CA GLY A 99 4.90 -0.28 -12.08
C GLY A 99 4.30 0.67 -11.04
N GLU A 100 3.37 1.53 -11.50
CA GLU A 100 2.89 2.67 -10.70
C GLU A 100 1.80 2.30 -9.69
N TRP A 101 1.86 2.93 -8.52
CA TRP A 101 0.93 2.72 -7.40
C TRP A 101 0.72 4.01 -6.62
N GLN A 102 -0.51 4.49 -6.55
CA GLN A 102 -0.88 5.68 -5.79
C GLN A 102 -1.36 5.29 -4.39
N LEU A 103 -0.81 5.91 -3.36
CA LEU A 103 -1.29 5.76 -1.98
C LEU A 103 -2.67 6.40 -1.86
N VAL A 104 -3.64 5.69 -1.27
CA VAL A 104 -5.00 6.22 -1.01
C VAL A 104 -5.35 6.24 0.47
N PHE A 105 -4.71 5.38 1.27
CA PHE A 105 -4.89 5.31 2.70
C PHE A 105 -3.58 4.89 3.38
N GLN A 106 -3.24 5.56 4.48
CA GLN A 106 -2.16 5.16 5.38
C GLN A 106 -2.63 5.26 6.84
N GLN A 107 -2.33 4.24 7.63
CA GLN A 107 -2.49 4.23 9.07
C GLN A 107 -1.15 3.94 9.75
N ASP A 108 -0.71 4.84 10.63
CA ASP A 108 0.46 4.62 11.47
C ASP A 108 0.15 3.62 12.60
N SER A 109 1.17 2.97 13.16
CA SER A 109 0.99 2.05 14.29
C SER A 109 0.63 2.78 15.59
N SER A 110 0.02 2.03 16.51
CA SER A 110 -0.46 2.50 17.82
C SER A 110 0.61 3.12 18.73
N ASP A 111 1.90 2.91 18.43
CA ASP A 111 3.03 3.38 19.25
C ASP A 111 3.55 4.77 18.82
N SER A 112 2.88 5.46 17.90
CA SER A 112 3.26 6.81 17.46
C SER A 112 2.64 7.90 18.37
N PRO A 113 3.44 8.72 19.09
CA PRO A 113 2.94 9.66 20.13
C PRO A 113 2.11 10.85 19.64
N ALA A 114 1.76 10.91 18.36
CA ALA A 114 1.09 12.06 17.76
C ALA A 114 -0.15 11.59 16.98
N LEU A 115 -1.27 11.40 17.70
CA LEU A 115 -2.63 11.48 17.17
C LEU A 115 -2.82 10.73 15.83
N GLN A 116 -3.10 9.42 15.87
CA GLN A 116 -3.45 8.53 14.74
C GLN A 116 -3.56 9.27 13.39
N LYS A 117 -2.41 9.52 12.75
CA LYS A 117 -2.36 10.31 11.52
C LYS A 117 -2.81 9.41 10.39
N PHE A 118 -4.11 9.32 10.23
CA PHE A 118 -4.70 8.83 9.01
C PHE A 118 -4.54 9.90 7.93
N THR A 119 -4.10 9.53 6.73
CA THR A 119 -4.09 10.44 5.57
C THR A 119 -4.78 9.74 4.41
N ARG A 120 -5.95 10.26 4.05
CA ARG A 120 -6.55 10.03 2.75
C ARG A 120 -5.80 10.85 1.72
N ALA A 121 -5.44 10.24 0.59
CA ALA A 121 -4.90 11.01 -0.52
C ALA A 121 -6.02 11.82 -1.17
N THR A 122 -6.18 13.08 -0.76
CA THR A 122 -7.02 14.08 -1.42
C THR A 122 -6.20 14.83 -2.48
N GLU A 123 -6.87 15.52 -3.42
CA GLU A 123 -6.20 16.37 -4.42
C GLU A 123 -5.24 17.40 -3.77
N ASP A 124 -5.59 17.93 -2.60
CA ASP A 124 -4.82 18.94 -1.87
C ASP A 124 -3.63 18.36 -1.08
N SER A 125 -3.62 17.06 -0.78
CA SER A 125 -2.56 16.40 -0.02
C SER A 125 -1.30 16.05 -0.84
N GLY A 126 -1.35 16.31 -2.15
CA GLY A 126 -0.30 15.91 -3.09
C GLY A 126 -0.36 14.43 -3.42
N LYS A 127 -0.03 14.07 -4.67
CA LYS A 127 -0.04 12.68 -5.10
C LYS A 127 1.18 11.96 -4.49
N THR A 128 0.93 10.93 -3.70
CA THR A 128 1.97 10.05 -3.15
C THR A 128 1.95 8.72 -3.90
N PHE A 129 3.12 8.29 -4.35
CA PHE A 129 3.32 7.10 -5.15
C PHE A 129 4.37 6.19 -4.52
N ALA A 130 4.22 4.88 -4.71
CA ALA A 130 5.18 3.87 -4.30
C ALA A 130 5.39 2.87 -5.43
N ASN A 131 6.11 3.33 -6.46
CA ASN A 131 6.23 2.69 -7.76
C ASN A 131 7.35 1.65 -7.72
N PHE A 132 7.06 0.41 -8.11
CA PHE A 132 8.06 -0.64 -8.17
C PHE A 132 8.69 -0.66 -9.56
N ASP A 133 10.01 -0.83 -9.59
CA ASP A 133 10.78 -1.22 -10.75
C ASP A 133 11.47 -2.55 -10.40
N VAL A 134 10.77 -3.63 -10.73
CA VAL A 134 11.21 -4.99 -10.40
C VAL A 134 12.51 -5.35 -11.12
N LYS A 135 12.69 -4.84 -12.33
CA LYS A 135 13.89 -5.11 -13.13
C LYS A 135 15.13 -4.53 -12.46
N GLU A 136 15.03 -3.31 -11.93
CA GLU A 136 16.12 -2.64 -11.22
C GLU A 136 16.21 -3.06 -9.73
N GLY A 137 15.22 -3.79 -9.21
CA GLY A 137 15.18 -4.24 -7.82
C GLY A 137 14.96 -3.09 -6.83
N VAL A 138 14.25 -2.05 -7.26
CA VAL A 138 13.98 -0.86 -6.45
C VAL A 138 12.51 -0.48 -6.51
N PHE A 139 12.04 0.23 -5.49
CA PHE A 139 10.81 1.01 -5.59
C PHE A 139 11.03 2.44 -5.15
N TYR A 140 10.30 3.36 -5.76
CA TYR A 140 10.38 4.79 -5.53
C TYR A 140 9.17 5.24 -4.74
N ASN A 141 9.41 5.70 -3.53
CA ASN A 141 8.39 6.42 -2.79
C ASN A 141 8.50 7.91 -3.13
N LYS A 142 7.51 8.45 -3.84
CA LYS A 142 7.47 9.84 -4.32
C LYS A 142 6.27 10.55 -3.72
N ALA A 143 6.49 11.71 -3.11
CA ALA A 143 5.43 12.57 -2.61
C ALA A 143 5.59 13.98 -3.17
N SER A 144 4.56 14.47 -3.86
CA SER A 144 4.49 15.88 -4.25
C SER A 144 4.10 16.72 -3.04
N VAL A 145 4.90 17.73 -2.72
CA VAL A 145 4.72 18.64 -1.60
C VAL A 145 4.66 20.09 -2.09
N LEU A 146 4.25 21.01 -1.21
CA LEU A 146 4.13 22.44 -1.53
C LEU A 146 3.25 22.69 -2.77
N SER A 147 2.07 22.06 -2.82
CA SER A 147 1.13 22.15 -3.96
C SER A 147 1.76 21.78 -5.31
N GLY A 148 2.69 20.81 -5.31
CA GLY A 148 3.38 20.34 -6.51
C GLY A 148 4.62 21.15 -6.89
N VAL A 149 5.00 22.16 -6.10
CA VAL A 149 6.22 22.94 -6.35
C VAL A 149 7.48 22.12 -6.05
N ALA A 150 7.40 21.12 -5.16
CA ALA A 150 8.53 20.25 -4.90
C ALA A 150 8.11 18.79 -4.80
N ASP A 151 9.00 17.90 -5.21
CA ASP A 151 8.85 16.45 -5.11
C ASP A 151 9.88 15.89 -4.16
N LEU A 152 9.43 15.20 -3.12
CA LEU A 152 10.27 14.33 -2.29
C LEU A 152 10.28 12.94 -2.92
N GLN A 153 11.46 12.33 -3.05
CA GLN A 153 11.60 10.96 -3.48
C GLN A 153 12.57 10.20 -2.59
N ALA A 154 12.19 9.00 -2.14
CA ALA A 154 13.09 8.00 -1.57
C ALA A 154 13.22 6.82 -2.55
N THR A 155 14.44 6.37 -2.78
CA THR A 155 14.76 5.17 -3.56
C THR A 155 15.03 4.03 -2.59
N VAL A 156 14.22 2.99 -2.67
CA VAL A 156 14.27 1.84 -1.77
C VAL A 156 14.69 0.62 -2.57
N LYS A 157 15.82 0.02 -2.23
CA LYS A 157 16.20 -1.29 -2.76
C LYS A 157 15.39 -2.36 -2.05
N PHE A 158 14.92 -3.36 -2.77
CA PHE A 158 14.22 -4.49 -2.17
C PHE A 158 14.71 -5.83 -2.70
N ASP A 159 14.58 -6.86 -1.88
CA ASP A 159 14.85 -8.26 -2.24
C ASP A 159 13.79 -9.17 -1.59
N THR A 160 13.51 -10.33 -2.18
CA THR A 160 12.64 -11.34 -1.55
C THR A 160 13.32 -11.95 -0.33
N VAL A 161 12.55 -12.25 0.72
CA VAL A 161 13.08 -12.89 1.92
C VAL A 161 12.84 -14.41 1.89
N PRO A 162 13.88 -15.25 1.90
CA PRO A 162 13.72 -16.70 1.94
C PRO A 162 12.85 -17.16 3.12
N GLY A 163 11.86 -18.02 2.83
CA GLY A 163 10.93 -18.54 3.84
C GLY A 163 9.85 -17.57 4.32
N LYS A 164 9.76 -16.36 3.74
CA LYS A 164 8.71 -15.37 4.00
C LYS A 164 8.18 -14.85 2.67
N GLU A 165 7.31 -15.63 2.04
CA GLU A 165 6.83 -15.39 0.67
C GLU A 165 6.01 -14.10 0.53
N GLU A 166 5.41 -13.62 1.62
CA GLU A 166 4.68 -12.36 1.71
C GLU A 166 5.59 -11.14 1.92
N ARG A 167 6.88 -11.34 2.20
CA ARG A 167 7.80 -10.29 2.68
C ARG A 167 8.92 -9.98 1.69
N ILE A 168 9.15 -8.70 1.49
CA ILE A 168 10.38 -8.17 0.89
C ILE A 168 11.21 -7.42 1.95
N SER A 169 12.54 -7.47 1.80
CA SER A 169 13.44 -6.56 2.52
C SER A 169 13.40 -5.19 1.85
N CYS A 170 13.69 -4.13 2.62
CA CYS A 170 13.66 -2.76 2.13
C CYS A 170 14.83 -1.97 2.72
N ASP A 171 15.69 -1.43 1.86
CA ASP A 171 16.79 -0.53 2.24
C ASP A 171 16.62 0.81 1.52
N ILE A 172 16.46 1.90 2.27
CA ILE A 172 16.49 3.26 1.71
C ILE A 172 17.93 3.59 1.36
N THR A 173 18.22 3.69 0.07
CA THR A 173 19.59 3.86 -0.45
C THR A 173 19.89 5.30 -0.86
N ASP A 174 18.85 6.03 -1.25
CA ASP A 174 18.92 7.42 -1.68
C ASP A 174 17.62 8.15 -1.34
N ALA A 175 17.72 9.45 -1.11
CA ALA A 175 16.56 10.32 -1.02
C ALA A 175 16.92 11.70 -1.55
N ARG A 176 15.95 12.38 -2.17
CA ARG A 176 16.16 13.67 -2.82
C ARG A 176 14.90 14.51 -2.74
N VAL A 177 15.09 15.82 -2.75
CA VAL A 177 14.03 16.79 -3.02
C VAL A 177 14.31 17.46 -4.35
N THR A 178 13.32 17.50 -5.23
CA THR A 178 13.39 18.23 -6.51
C THR A 178 12.44 19.41 -6.45
N ILE A 179 12.96 20.62 -6.58
CA ILE A 179 12.21 21.87 -6.49
C ILE A 179 12.00 22.41 -7.91
N ALA A 180 10.75 22.69 -8.25
CA ALA A 180 10.30 23.26 -9.52
C ALA A 180 10.89 22.58 -10.76
N ASN A 181 11.15 21.26 -10.67
CA ASN A 181 11.72 20.41 -11.72
C ASN A 181 13.11 20.82 -12.25
N PHE A 182 13.83 21.74 -11.60
CA PHE A 182 15.16 22.17 -12.06
C PHE A 182 16.26 22.01 -11.01
N LEU A 183 15.92 22.03 -9.71
CA LEU A 183 16.90 21.92 -8.63
C LEU A 183 16.67 20.65 -7.82
N THR A 184 17.55 19.66 -7.98
CA THR A 184 17.53 18.43 -7.19
C THR A 184 18.61 18.48 -6.11
N ILE A 185 18.19 18.35 -4.85
CA ILE A 185 19.07 18.35 -3.68
C ILE A 185 19.02 16.95 -3.05
N PRO A 186 20.16 16.23 -2.95
CA PRO A 186 20.21 14.96 -2.25
C PRO A 186 20.02 15.19 -0.73
N LEU A 187 19.31 14.28 -0.09
CA LEU A 187 19.10 14.27 1.35
C LEU A 187 20.01 13.21 1.99
N PRO A 188 20.64 13.48 3.14
CA PRO A 188 21.56 12.56 3.80
C PRO A 188 20.79 11.46 4.54
N LEU A 189 20.05 10.66 3.79
CA LEU A 189 19.08 9.73 4.34
C LEU A 189 19.27 8.36 3.72
N ARG A 190 19.81 7.45 4.53
CA ARG A 190 20.02 6.04 4.19
C ARG A 190 19.67 5.20 5.38
N VAL A 191 18.87 4.17 5.15
CA VAL A 191 18.27 3.38 6.21
C VAL A 191 18.25 1.92 5.78
N LYS A 192 18.79 1.02 6.61
CA LYS A 192 18.94 -0.41 6.28
C LYS A 192 18.12 -1.31 7.19
N GLY A 193 17.69 -2.45 6.67
CA GLY A 193 17.07 -3.55 7.40
C GLY A 193 15.55 -3.46 7.52
N GLY A 194 14.92 -2.64 6.67
CA GLY A 194 13.48 -2.57 6.62
C GLY A 194 12.83 -3.79 5.99
N TRP A 195 11.51 -3.88 6.10
CA TRP A 195 10.72 -4.88 5.42
C TRP A 195 9.31 -4.37 5.14
N LEU A 196 8.68 -4.99 4.15
CA LEU A 196 7.30 -4.75 3.76
C LEU A 196 6.60 -6.10 3.57
N ASP A 197 5.50 -6.32 4.29
CA ASP A 197 4.63 -7.48 4.12
C ASP A 197 3.48 -7.13 3.17
N PHE A 198 3.22 -7.99 2.19
CA PHE A 198 2.07 -7.92 1.31
C PHE A 198 0.90 -8.65 1.98
N LEU A 199 -0.08 -7.88 2.46
CA LEU A 199 -1.29 -8.43 3.06
C LEU A 199 -2.30 -8.83 1.96
N TYR A 200 -2.33 -8.05 0.88
CA TYR A 200 -3.14 -8.29 -0.30
C TYR A 200 -2.49 -7.64 -1.53
N LEU A 201 -2.57 -8.31 -2.67
CA LEU A 201 -2.07 -7.82 -3.95
C LEU A 201 -2.93 -8.40 -5.08
N ASP A 202 -3.51 -7.52 -5.87
CA ASP A 202 -4.10 -7.87 -7.15
C ASP A 202 -3.76 -6.80 -8.21
N LYS A 203 -4.47 -6.81 -9.34
CA LYS A 203 -4.16 -5.95 -10.49
C LYS A 203 -4.29 -4.47 -10.19
N ASP A 204 -5.13 -4.07 -9.24
CA ASP A 204 -5.57 -2.70 -9.03
C ASP A 204 -5.51 -2.23 -7.56
N LEU A 205 -5.34 -3.14 -6.60
CA LEU A 205 -5.20 -2.87 -5.18
C LEU A 205 -3.98 -3.58 -4.58
N ARG A 206 -3.23 -2.85 -3.77
CA ARG A 206 -2.15 -3.38 -2.94
C ARG A 206 -2.32 -2.92 -1.50
N VAL A 207 -2.34 -3.86 -0.56
CA VAL A 207 -2.34 -3.59 0.87
C VAL A 207 -1.06 -4.16 1.47
N THR A 208 -0.28 -3.29 2.12
CA THR A 208 1.01 -3.66 2.70
C THR A 208 1.15 -3.22 4.14
N ARG A 209 1.94 -3.96 4.92
CA ARG A 209 2.34 -3.60 6.29
C ARG A 209 3.84 -3.33 6.34
N GLY A 210 4.21 -2.14 6.82
CA GLY A 210 5.60 -1.77 7.05
C GLY A 210 6.13 -2.32 8.37
N ASN A 211 7.45 -2.24 8.55
CA ASN A 211 8.15 -2.80 9.70
C ASN A 211 7.70 -2.28 11.07
N ARG A 212 7.18 -1.05 11.13
CA ARG A 212 6.65 -0.42 12.35
C ARG A 212 5.18 -0.73 12.60
N GLY A 213 4.56 -1.59 11.78
CA GLY A 213 3.13 -1.92 11.88
C GLY A 213 2.21 -0.97 11.12
N GLY A 214 2.75 0.03 10.43
CA GLY A 214 1.96 0.92 9.58
C GLY A 214 1.32 0.16 8.42
N ILE A 215 0.07 0.50 8.10
CA ILE A 215 -0.71 -0.10 7.02
C ILE A 215 -0.83 0.91 5.88
N PHE A 216 -0.58 0.44 4.65
CA PHE A 216 -0.65 1.26 3.45
C PHE A 216 -1.55 0.59 2.43
N VAL A 217 -2.50 1.34 1.89
CA VAL A 217 -3.35 0.90 0.79
C VAL A 217 -3.02 1.75 -0.42
N HIS A 218 -2.64 1.07 -1.50
CA HIS A 218 -2.35 1.67 -2.78
C HIS A 218 -3.31 1.15 -3.83
N VAL A 219 -3.64 1.99 -4.79
CA VAL A 219 -4.37 1.61 -6.00
C VAL A 219 -3.53 1.90 -7.22
N ARG A 220 -3.79 1.20 -8.33
CA ARG A 220 -3.24 1.64 -9.61
C ARG A 220 -3.77 3.02 -9.94
N PRO A 221 -2.92 3.96 -10.40
CA PRO A 221 -3.41 5.22 -10.94
C PRO A 221 -4.22 4.91 -12.19
N ILE A 222 -5.55 4.99 -12.08
CA ILE A 222 -6.45 4.71 -13.19
C ILE A 222 -6.33 5.87 -14.18
N ILE A 223 -5.66 5.62 -15.30
CA ILE A 223 -5.85 6.40 -16.52
C ILE A 223 -7.34 6.25 -16.89
N PRO A 224 -8.01 7.29 -17.39
CA PRO A 224 -9.08 8.10 -16.78
C PRO A 224 -10.45 7.40 -16.54
N ALA A 225 -10.54 6.09 -16.31
CA ALA A 225 -11.84 5.42 -16.13
C ALA A 225 -12.57 5.76 -14.81
N MET A 226 -11.84 6.09 -13.72
CA MET A 226 -12.46 6.57 -12.47
C MET A 226 -12.88 8.03 -12.53
N ALA A 227 -12.20 8.84 -13.36
CA ALA A 227 -12.64 10.21 -13.62
C ALA A 227 -14.02 10.22 -14.31
N ILE A 228 -14.33 9.21 -15.13
CA ILE A 228 -15.63 9.07 -15.78
C ILE A 228 -16.72 8.71 -14.77
N VAL A 229 -16.48 7.81 -13.82
CA VAL A 229 -17.47 7.49 -12.77
C VAL A 229 -17.71 8.70 -11.86
N PHE A 230 -16.65 9.43 -11.52
CA PHE A 230 -16.74 10.64 -10.68
C PHE A 230 -17.42 11.81 -11.42
N LEU A 231 -17.13 12.00 -12.71
CA LEU A 231 -17.82 12.97 -13.57
C LEU A 231 -19.28 12.59 -13.82
N GLN A 232 -19.59 11.30 -13.99
CA GLN A 232 -20.97 10.82 -14.11
C GLN A 232 -21.77 11.08 -12.84
N GLN A 233 -21.16 10.91 -11.67
CA GLN A 233 -21.79 11.21 -10.38
C GLN A 233 -22.02 12.73 -10.20
N LEU A 234 -21.03 13.56 -10.53
CA LEU A 234 -21.15 15.03 -10.46
C LEU A 234 -22.19 15.59 -11.43
N LEU A 235 -22.28 15.03 -12.64
CA LEU A 235 -23.30 15.40 -13.62
C LEU A 235 -24.71 14.95 -13.19
N ALA A 236 -24.82 13.77 -12.56
CA ALA A 236 -26.09 13.28 -12.01
C ALA A 236 -26.59 14.13 -10.84
N ASP A 237 -25.71 14.60 -9.95
CA ASP A 237 -26.08 15.46 -8.83
C ASP A 237 -26.41 16.90 -9.28
N SER A 238 -25.72 17.43 -10.31
CA SER A 238 -26.05 18.74 -10.89
C SER A 238 -27.43 18.77 -11.54
N SER A 239 -27.91 17.63 -12.06
CA SER A 239 -29.24 17.52 -12.69
C SER A 239 -30.41 17.43 -11.70
N ARG A 240 -30.13 17.24 -10.40
CA ARG A 240 -31.15 17.21 -9.34
C ARG A 240 -31.38 18.57 -8.65
N LEU A 241 -30.58 19.57 -9.00
CA LEU A 241 -30.60 20.92 -8.42
C LEU A 241 -31.20 21.99 -9.36
N THR A 242 -31.76 21.55 -10.49
CA THR A 242 -32.56 22.36 -11.45
C THR A 242 -33.96 21.79 -11.55
#